data_AF-A0A938MEF4-F1
#
_entry.id   AF-A0A938MEF4-F1
#
_cell.length_a   1.000
_cell.length_b   1.000
_cell.length_c   1.000
_cell.angle_alpha   90.00
_cell.angle_beta   90.00
_cell.angle_gamma   90.00
#
_symmetry.space_group_name_H-M   'P 1'
#
loop_
_entity.id
_entity.type
_entity.pdbx_description
1 polymer ?
#
loop_
_entity_poly.entity_id
_entity_poly.type
_entity_poly.pdbx_seq_one_letter_code
_entity_poly.pdbx_strand_id
1 'polypeptide(L)'
;MRCLDYGLSFVCNPASHNAVRFWLESRTTLMDDKTGATTDFYQCASCKSENTFAAKNLFQANNYDFLPILSGGHWLTFRRTARLNPNYREIRKVEAAWGVPILKLREAPEVTVLDTWEKIRDATAAALPLVTQTEIANPETGLRAVIECPTKTMNVSLDKRLYQVDTGPIVFPDLTKRYDPPLACLSLAFIAFNAPDFADFVVEQPTPVVEDGKEVCKIHHYSAPFSLPARNVVLALGKL
;
A
#
# COMPACT_ATOMS: atom_id res chain seq x y z
N MET A 1 7.77 14.62 12.97
CA MET A 1 7.00 13.56 12.29
C MET A 1 7.82 12.28 12.33
N ARG A 2 7.19 11.10 12.38
CA ARG A 2 7.87 9.80 12.38
C ARG A 2 7.38 9.00 11.19
N CYS A 3 8.26 8.23 10.55
CA CYS A 3 7.94 7.28 9.51
C CYS A 3 8.83 6.04 9.61
N LEU A 4 8.44 4.97 8.94
CA LEU A 4 9.28 3.79 8.84
C LEU A 4 10.44 4.02 7.86
N ASP A 5 11.60 3.47 8.20
CA ASP A 5 12.61 3.13 7.21
C ASP A 5 12.14 1.87 6.49
N TYR A 6 11.47 2.07 5.35
CA TYR A 6 10.98 0.98 4.52
C TYR A 6 12.13 0.13 3.95
N GLY A 7 13.36 0.64 3.88
CA GLY A 7 14.55 -0.12 3.49
C GLY A 7 14.93 -1.21 4.48
N LEU A 8 14.51 -1.06 5.75
CA LEU A 8 14.93 -1.91 6.86
C LEU A 8 13.77 -2.50 7.67
N SER A 9 12.54 -2.42 7.15
CA SER A 9 11.33 -2.88 7.82
C SER A 9 10.76 -4.17 7.20
N PHE A 10 10.53 -5.18 8.04
CA PHE A 10 10.08 -6.52 7.61
C PHE A 10 8.95 -7.09 8.48
N VAL A 11 8.11 -7.94 7.90
CA VAL A 11 7.24 -8.87 8.63
C VAL A 11 7.78 -10.27 8.47
N CYS A 12 8.08 -10.96 9.58
CA CYS A 12 8.60 -12.33 9.56
C CYS A 12 7.61 -13.29 10.21
N ASN A 13 7.50 -14.53 9.72
CA ASN A 13 6.66 -15.54 10.36
C ASN A 13 7.44 -16.85 10.58
N PRO A 14 7.20 -17.55 11.71
CA PRO A 14 8.03 -18.67 12.13
C PRO A 14 7.52 -20.06 11.72
N ALA A 15 6.45 -20.17 10.92
CA ALA A 15 5.88 -21.47 10.55
C ALA A 15 6.94 -22.41 9.97
N SER A 16 7.07 -23.61 10.57
CA SER A 16 8.12 -24.58 10.21
C SER A 16 8.04 -25.07 8.78
N HIS A 17 6.83 -25.16 8.22
CA HIS A 17 6.62 -25.58 6.84
C HIS A 17 6.94 -24.49 5.81
N ASN A 18 6.96 -23.21 6.22
CA ASN A 18 7.28 -22.05 5.37
C ASN A 18 7.52 -20.80 6.24
N ALA A 19 8.77 -20.59 6.66
CA ALA A 19 9.16 -19.41 7.42
C ALA A 19 9.43 -18.25 6.46
N VAL A 20 8.48 -17.31 6.40
CA VAL A 20 8.52 -16.19 5.45
C VAL A 20 9.15 -14.94 6.06
N ARG A 21 9.80 -14.14 5.21
CA ARG A 21 10.21 -12.76 5.49
C ARG A 21 9.69 -11.89 4.36
N PHE A 22 8.74 -11.04 4.67
CA PHE A 22 8.20 -10.05 3.75
C PHE A 22 8.79 -8.67 4.01
N TRP A 23 9.14 -7.98 2.93
CA TRP A 23 9.49 -6.57 2.94
C TRP A 23 8.21 -5.73 3.06
N LEU A 24 8.18 -4.68 3.88
CA LEU A 24 7.02 -3.76 3.91
C LEU A 24 7.07 -2.72 2.78
N GLU A 25 5.96 -2.55 2.07
CA GLU A 25 5.84 -1.55 0.99
C GLU A 25 4.88 -0.41 1.31
N SER A 26 4.01 -0.55 2.31
CA SER A 26 3.22 0.57 2.84
C SER A 26 2.69 0.25 4.23
N ARG A 27 2.37 1.30 4.98
CA ARG A 27 1.59 1.23 6.22
C ARG A 27 0.39 2.16 6.08
N THR A 28 -0.80 1.65 6.34
CA THR A 28 -2.00 2.50 6.47
C THR A 28 -2.48 2.44 7.91
N THR A 29 -2.56 3.60 8.56
CA THR A 29 -3.06 3.72 9.93
C THR A 29 -4.48 4.29 9.89
N LEU A 30 -5.47 3.48 10.22
CA LEU A 30 -6.88 3.88 10.35
C LEU A 30 -7.16 4.34 11.78
N MET A 31 -7.78 5.49 11.93
CA MET A 31 -8.14 6.15 13.18
C MET A 31 -9.66 6.35 13.21
N ASP A 32 -10.28 5.98 14.32
CA ASP A 32 -11.70 6.24 14.58
C ASP A 32 -11.81 7.31 15.66
N ASP A 33 -12.15 8.53 15.26
CA ASP A 33 -12.22 9.68 16.17
C ASP A 33 -13.38 9.56 17.17
N LYS A 34 -14.38 8.70 16.89
CA LYS A 34 -15.50 8.47 17.81
C LYS A 34 -15.12 7.53 18.96
N THR A 35 -14.23 6.56 18.71
CA THR A 35 -13.83 5.55 19.71
C THR A 35 -12.41 5.76 20.25
N GLY A 36 -11.60 6.58 19.57
CA GLY A 36 -10.16 6.70 19.81
C GLY A 36 -9.35 5.51 19.31
N ALA A 37 -9.97 4.53 18.64
CA ALA A 37 -9.28 3.33 18.17
C ALA A 37 -8.33 3.66 17.02
N THR A 38 -7.17 2.99 17.01
CA THR A 38 -6.19 3.06 15.92
C THR A 38 -5.82 1.66 15.47
N THR A 39 -5.77 1.42 14.16
CA THR A 39 -5.42 0.13 13.56
C THR A 39 -4.39 0.34 12.44
N ASP A 40 -3.25 -0.33 12.54
CA ASP A 40 -2.24 -0.34 11.49
C ASP A 40 -2.46 -1.53 10.54
N PHE A 41 -2.32 -1.26 9.24
CA PHE A 41 -2.30 -2.25 8.17
C PHE A 41 -0.92 -2.23 7.50
N TYR A 42 -0.24 -3.37 7.49
CA TYR A 42 1.11 -3.50 6.94
C TYR A 42 1.08 -4.24 5.60
N GLN A 43 1.24 -3.51 4.50
CA GLN A 43 1.36 -4.10 3.17
C GLN A 43 2.74 -4.70 2.99
N CYS A 44 2.78 -5.97 2.64
CA CYS A 44 4.01 -6.64 2.26
C CYS A 44 4.24 -6.56 0.75
N ALA A 45 5.50 -6.69 0.34
CA ALA A 45 5.87 -6.78 -1.07
C ALA A 45 5.17 -7.95 -1.75
N SER A 46 4.73 -7.71 -2.97
CA SER A 46 4.12 -8.74 -3.81
C SER A 46 5.16 -9.79 -4.24
N CYS A 47 4.74 -11.05 -4.31
CA CYS A 47 5.49 -12.14 -4.93
C CYS A 47 4.61 -12.93 -5.92
N LYS A 48 5.13 -14.05 -6.44
CA LYS A 48 4.43 -14.91 -7.39
C LYS A 48 4.02 -16.22 -6.76
N SER A 49 3.01 -16.87 -7.32
CA SER A 49 2.61 -18.21 -6.86
C SER A 49 3.66 -19.26 -7.24
N GLU A 50 4.02 -20.08 -6.26
CA GLU A 50 5.14 -21.01 -6.35
C GLU A 50 4.77 -22.39 -5.80
N ASN A 51 5.50 -23.40 -6.26
CA ASN A 51 5.65 -24.71 -5.63
C ASN A 51 6.79 -24.59 -4.61
N THR A 52 6.54 -23.89 -3.50
CA THR A 52 7.57 -23.57 -2.50
C THR A 52 8.31 -24.83 -2.06
N PHE A 53 9.65 -24.79 -2.12
CA PHE A 53 10.57 -25.90 -1.79
C PHE A 53 10.56 -27.11 -2.75
N ALA A 54 9.91 -27.04 -3.91
CA ALA A 54 10.06 -28.08 -4.94
C ALA A 54 11.50 -28.15 -5.48
N ALA A 55 11.92 -29.32 -5.99
CA ALA A 55 13.28 -29.51 -6.51
C ALA A 55 13.57 -28.71 -7.80
N LYS A 56 12.54 -28.47 -8.63
CA LYS A 56 12.57 -27.68 -9.87
C LYS A 56 11.15 -27.24 -10.23
N ASN A 57 11.00 -26.38 -11.24
CA ASN A 57 9.70 -25.83 -11.68
C ASN A 57 8.99 -25.08 -10.54
N LEU A 58 9.71 -24.14 -9.93
CA LEU A 58 9.27 -23.42 -8.74
C LEU A 58 8.05 -22.53 -9.00
N PHE A 59 7.88 -21.98 -10.20
CA PHE A 59 6.69 -21.22 -10.53
C PHE A 59 5.55 -22.12 -10.99
N GLN A 60 4.35 -21.84 -10.51
CA GLN A 60 3.14 -22.51 -11.01
C GLN A 60 2.83 -22.02 -12.43
N ALA A 61 2.40 -22.93 -13.31
CA ALA A 61 2.00 -22.57 -14.68
C ALA A 61 0.77 -21.64 -14.68
N ASN A 62 -0.22 -21.92 -13.83
CA ASN A 62 -1.32 -20.99 -13.55
C ASN A 62 -0.87 -19.98 -12.48
N ASN A 63 -0.02 -19.04 -12.88
CA ASN A 63 0.62 -18.09 -11.96
C ASN A 63 -0.30 -16.92 -11.58
N TYR A 64 -0.03 -16.30 -10.43
CA TYR A 64 -0.72 -15.10 -9.97
C TYR A 64 0.17 -14.24 -9.07
N ASP A 65 -0.13 -12.94 -8.99
CA ASP A 65 0.47 -12.08 -7.97
C ASP A 65 -0.09 -12.44 -6.59
N PHE A 66 0.77 -12.51 -5.60
CA PHE A 66 0.45 -12.81 -4.22
C PHE A 66 0.89 -11.63 -3.36
N LEU A 67 -0.06 -10.88 -2.82
CA LEU A 67 0.21 -9.69 -2.00
C LEU A 67 -0.49 -9.83 -0.64
N PRO A 68 0.27 -10.05 0.46
CA PRO A 68 -0.29 -10.15 1.80
C PRO A 68 -0.29 -8.80 2.53
N ILE A 69 -1.30 -8.61 3.38
CA ILE A 69 -1.45 -7.46 4.28
C ILE A 69 -1.76 -8.00 5.68
N LEU A 70 -0.99 -7.58 6.67
CA LEU A 70 -1.15 -7.97 8.07
C LEU A 70 -1.89 -6.89 8.87
N SER A 71 -2.87 -7.30 9.67
CA SER A 71 -3.40 -6.49 10.77
C SER A 71 -4.24 -7.33 11.75
N GLY A 72 -4.27 -6.94 13.03
CA GLY A 72 -5.24 -7.46 13.99
C GLY A 72 -5.34 -9.00 14.08
N GLY A 73 -4.22 -9.71 13.98
CA GLY A 73 -4.22 -11.19 14.01
C GLY A 73 -4.75 -11.86 12.73
N HIS A 74 -4.90 -11.12 11.63
CA HIS A 74 -5.39 -11.62 10.35
C HIS A 74 -4.46 -11.24 9.21
N TRP A 75 -4.43 -12.10 8.20
CA TRP A 75 -3.88 -11.83 6.89
C TRP A 75 -5.02 -11.58 5.91
N LEU A 76 -4.98 -10.45 5.22
CA LEU A 76 -5.68 -10.25 3.96
C LEU A 76 -4.70 -10.58 2.83
N THR A 77 -5.08 -11.43 1.90
CA THR A 77 -4.25 -11.72 0.72
C THR A 77 -4.99 -11.42 -0.57
N PHE A 78 -4.30 -10.77 -1.49
CA PHE A 78 -4.72 -10.60 -2.87
C PHE A 78 -4.05 -11.64 -3.78
N ARG A 79 -4.84 -12.30 -4.63
CA ARG A 79 -4.43 -13.34 -5.61
C ARG A 79 -4.83 -12.89 -7.00
N ARG A 80 -3.97 -12.10 -7.64
CA ARG A 80 -4.28 -11.49 -8.92
C ARG A 80 -3.93 -12.43 -10.07
N THR A 81 -4.97 -12.99 -10.69
CA THR A 81 -4.86 -13.71 -11.96
C THR A 81 -5.20 -12.79 -13.13
N ALA A 82 -4.94 -13.22 -14.37
CA ALA A 82 -5.38 -12.50 -15.57
C ALA A 82 -6.91 -12.36 -15.70
N ARG A 83 -7.67 -13.29 -15.12
CA ARG A 83 -9.14 -13.32 -15.11
C ARG A 83 -9.70 -12.93 -13.74
N LEU A 84 -11.00 -12.61 -13.66
CA LEU A 84 -11.68 -12.60 -12.35
C LEU A 84 -11.63 -13.99 -11.73
N ASN A 85 -11.36 -14.05 -10.43
CA ASN A 85 -11.37 -15.30 -9.70
C ASN A 85 -12.02 -15.10 -8.30
N PRO A 86 -12.84 -16.05 -7.82
CA PRO A 86 -13.51 -15.91 -6.52
C PRO A 86 -12.55 -15.80 -5.33
N ASN A 87 -11.33 -16.32 -5.47
CA ASN A 87 -10.31 -16.33 -4.44
C ASN A 87 -9.36 -15.12 -4.53
N TYR A 88 -9.74 -14.08 -5.28
CA TYR A 88 -8.90 -12.90 -5.52
C TYR A 88 -8.56 -12.22 -4.20
N ARG A 89 -9.47 -12.26 -3.23
CA ARG A 89 -9.34 -11.60 -1.95
C ARG A 89 -9.75 -12.55 -0.84
N GLU A 90 -8.86 -12.74 0.12
CA GLU A 90 -9.07 -13.71 1.19
C GLU A 90 -8.57 -13.20 2.54
N ILE A 91 -9.41 -13.29 3.58
CA ILE A 91 -9.04 -12.96 4.96
C ILE A 91 -8.97 -14.25 5.78
N ARG A 92 -7.86 -14.47 6.48
CA ARG A 92 -7.67 -15.62 7.38
C ARG A 92 -6.97 -15.20 8.67
N LYS A 93 -7.21 -15.93 9.75
CA LYS A 93 -6.46 -15.79 11.01
C LYS A 93 -5.00 -16.18 10.81
N VAL A 94 -4.08 -15.55 11.53
CA VAL A 94 -2.63 -15.81 11.39
C VAL A 94 -2.24 -17.25 11.72
N GLU A 95 -2.94 -17.90 12.66
CA GLU A 95 -2.68 -19.30 13.05
C GLU A 95 -3.00 -20.28 11.92
N ALA A 96 -3.97 -19.96 11.07
CA ALA A 96 -4.34 -20.75 9.89
C ALA A 96 -3.43 -20.48 8.67
N ALA A 97 -2.45 -19.58 8.81
CA ALA A 97 -1.48 -19.22 7.78
C ALA A 97 -0.05 -19.57 8.26
N TRP A 98 0.80 -18.56 8.48
CA TRP A 98 2.20 -18.74 8.86
C TRP A 98 2.46 -18.61 10.38
N GLY A 99 1.43 -18.67 11.21
CA GLY A 99 1.52 -18.45 12.65
C GLY A 99 1.68 -16.97 13.02
N VAL A 100 1.89 -16.70 14.31
CA VAL A 100 1.98 -15.33 14.84
C VAL A 100 3.18 -14.59 14.21
N PRO A 101 2.97 -13.44 13.54
CA PRO A 101 4.03 -12.69 12.91
C PRO A 101 4.91 -11.94 13.91
N ILE A 102 6.17 -11.73 13.53
CA ILE A 102 7.16 -10.93 14.21
C ILE A 102 7.39 -9.67 13.36
N LEU A 103 6.90 -8.53 13.85
CA LEU A 103 7.10 -7.23 13.24
C LEU A 103 8.52 -6.73 13.52
N LYS A 104 9.32 -6.57 12.47
CA LYS A 104 10.66 -5.97 12.51
C LYS A 104 10.61 -4.59 11.86
N LEU A 105 9.82 -3.69 12.44
CA LEU A 105 9.65 -2.32 11.97
C LEU A 105 10.79 -1.45 12.51
N ARG A 106 11.36 -0.59 11.67
CA ARG A 106 12.36 0.39 12.08
C ARG A 106 11.86 1.78 11.77
N GLU A 107 11.76 2.62 12.78
CA GLU A 107 11.54 4.05 12.57
C GLU A 107 12.84 4.67 12.04
N ALA A 108 12.70 5.61 11.10
CA ALA A 108 13.85 6.37 10.65
C ALA A 108 14.44 7.19 11.81
N PRO A 109 15.76 7.11 12.05
CA PRO A 109 16.39 7.79 13.19
C PRO A 109 16.33 9.32 13.06
N GLU A 110 16.28 9.80 11.82
CA GLU A 110 16.20 11.21 11.47
C GLU A 110 15.34 11.38 10.22
N VAL A 111 14.49 12.41 10.21
CA VAL A 111 13.54 12.68 9.13
C VAL A 111 13.49 14.18 8.87
N THR A 112 13.64 14.56 7.60
CA THR A 112 13.50 15.96 7.15
C THR A 112 12.20 16.12 6.36
N VAL A 113 11.40 17.12 6.73
CA VAL A 113 10.19 17.49 5.99
C VAL A 113 10.57 18.32 4.76
N LEU A 114 10.09 17.90 3.59
CA LEU A 114 10.32 18.57 2.31
C LEU A 114 9.11 19.46 1.98
N ASP A 115 9.04 20.62 2.63
CA ASP A 115 7.93 21.59 2.55
C ASP A 115 8.13 22.69 1.50
N THR A 116 9.25 22.67 0.76
CA THR A 116 9.52 23.59 -0.35
C THR A 116 9.92 22.84 -1.60
N TRP A 117 9.72 23.51 -2.74
CA TRP A 117 10.18 23.04 -4.05
C TRP A 117 11.67 22.67 -4.04
N GLU A 118 12.52 23.55 -3.49
CA GLU A 118 13.97 23.35 -3.42
C GLU A 118 14.33 22.09 -2.63
N LYS A 119 13.71 21.89 -1.45
CA LYS A 119 13.94 20.70 -0.63
C LYS A 119 13.55 19.41 -1.35
N ILE A 120 12.40 19.41 -2.04
CA ILE A 120 11.93 18.24 -2.79
C ILE A 120 12.86 17.94 -3.97
N ARG A 121 13.21 18.98 -4.77
CA ARG A 121 14.14 18.86 -5.89
C ARG A 121 15.49 18.31 -5.44
N ASP A 122 16.07 18.88 -4.39
CA ASP A 122 17.42 18.55 -3.94
C ASP A 122 17.49 17.16 -3.30
N ALA A 123 16.50 16.79 -2.47
CA ALA A 123 16.42 15.43 -1.93
C ALA A 123 16.28 14.37 -3.03
N THR A 124 15.46 14.66 -4.04
CA THR A 124 15.24 13.77 -5.19
C THR A 124 16.53 13.62 -6.01
N ALA A 125 17.21 14.73 -6.32
CA ALA A 125 18.45 14.73 -7.08
C ALA A 125 19.60 14.01 -6.33
N ALA A 126 19.60 14.08 -5.00
CA ALA A 126 20.56 13.38 -4.14
C ALA A 126 20.23 11.90 -3.92
N ALA A 127 19.12 11.40 -4.48
CA ALA A 127 18.63 10.02 -4.30
C ALA A 127 18.47 9.64 -2.82
N LEU A 128 18.06 10.59 -1.97
CA LEU A 128 17.71 10.29 -0.59
C LEU A 128 16.47 9.39 -0.54
N PRO A 129 16.38 8.42 0.39
CA PRO A 129 15.16 7.64 0.56
C PRO A 129 14.00 8.57 0.95
N LEU A 130 12.96 8.57 0.12
CA LEU A 130 11.78 9.41 0.30
C LEU A 130 10.58 8.60 0.78
N VAL A 131 9.80 9.18 1.68
CA VAL A 131 8.56 8.60 2.22
C VAL A 131 7.46 9.65 2.14
N THR A 132 6.27 9.23 1.76
CA THR A 132 5.07 10.09 1.77
C THR A 132 4.09 9.65 2.82
N GLN A 133 3.43 10.62 3.45
CA GLN A 133 2.28 10.42 4.32
C GLN A 133 1.11 11.20 3.73
N THR A 134 0.06 10.48 3.34
CA THR A 134 -1.19 11.06 2.83
C THR A 134 -2.29 10.79 3.83
N GLU A 135 -2.81 11.83 4.45
CA GLU A 135 -3.96 11.76 5.35
C GLU A 135 -5.26 12.02 4.57
N ILE A 136 -6.25 11.13 4.73
CA ILE A 136 -7.62 11.29 4.23
C ILE A 136 -8.62 11.13 5.37
N ALA A 137 -9.78 11.74 5.24
CA ALA A 137 -10.81 11.76 6.28
C ALA A 137 -12.22 11.63 5.71
N ASN A 138 -13.11 11.00 6.49
CA ASN A 138 -14.55 11.04 6.26
C ASN A 138 -15.24 11.64 7.51
N PRO A 139 -15.72 12.89 7.44
CA PRO A 139 -16.37 13.55 8.56
C PRO A 139 -17.66 12.87 9.03
N GLU A 140 -18.43 12.25 8.13
CA GLU A 140 -19.70 11.61 8.46
C GLU A 140 -19.49 10.39 9.37
N THR A 141 -18.50 9.57 9.00
CA THR A 141 -18.17 8.35 9.75
C THR A 141 -17.26 8.63 10.94
N GLY A 142 -16.53 9.75 10.93
CA GLY A 142 -15.50 10.09 11.90
C GLY A 142 -14.24 9.22 11.75
N LEU A 143 -14.01 8.69 10.55
CA LEU A 143 -12.84 7.87 10.24
C LEU A 143 -11.78 8.72 9.54
N ARG A 144 -10.53 8.53 9.92
CA ARG A 144 -9.36 9.11 9.25
C ARG A 144 -8.34 8.03 8.97
N ALA A 145 -7.54 8.20 7.93
CA ALA A 145 -6.44 7.30 7.66
C ALA A 145 -5.20 8.06 7.21
N VAL A 146 -4.03 7.58 7.64
CA VAL A 146 -2.74 8.01 7.11
C VAL A 146 -2.15 6.86 6.30
N ILE A 147 -2.00 7.07 5.00
CA ILE A 147 -1.33 6.16 4.07
C ILE A 147 0.14 6.59 4.01
N GLU A 148 1.03 5.77 4.58
CA GLU A 148 2.48 5.97 4.56
C GLU A 148 3.14 4.95 3.63
N CYS A 149 4.01 5.41 2.74
CA CYS A 149 4.71 4.52 1.81
C CYS A 149 6.02 5.16 1.30
N PRO A 150 7.00 4.36 0.84
CA PRO A 150 8.14 4.90 0.13
C PRO A 150 7.67 5.55 -1.18
N THR A 151 8.27 6.70 -1.51
CA THR A 151 8.07 7.35 -2.79
C THR A 151 8.89 6.62 -3.85
N LYS A 152 8.27 5.65 -4.51
CA LYS A 152 8.93 4.84 -5.54
C LYS A 152 9.15 5.61 -6.85
N THR A 153 8.32 6.60 -7.11
CA THR A 153 8.42 7.47 -8.28
C THR A 153 8.18 8.91 -7.86
N MET A 154 9.09 9.80 -8.26
CA MET A 154 9.02 11.24 -8.05
C MET A 154 9.42 11.92 -9.37
N ASN A 155 8.45 12.56 -10.02
CA ASN A 155 8.68 13.37 -11.21
C ASN A 155 9.00 14.80 -10.78
N VAL A 156 10.05 15.40 -11.35
CA VAL A 156 10.48 16.77 -11.03
C VAL A 156 10.61 17.57 -12.33
N SER A 157 9.84 18.65 -12.45
CA SER A 157 9.92 19.59 -13.57
C SER A 157 10.63 20.86 -13.12
N LEU A 158 11.88 21.04 -13.54
CA LEU A 158 12.68 22.22 -13.19
C LEU A 158 12.07 23.52 -13.74
N ASP A 159 11.61 23.50 -14.99
CA ASP A 159 11.02 24.67 -15.66
C ASP A 159 9.73 25.13 -14.99
N LYS A 160 8.85 24.19 -14.63
CA LYS A 160 7.57 24.49 -13.99
C LYS A 160 7.70 24.68 -12.48
N ARG A 161 8.83 24.28 -11.89
CA ARG A 161 9.02 24.19 -10.44
C ARG A 161 7.93 23.35 -9.75
N LEU A 162 7.60 22.21 -10.36
CA LEU A 162 6.58 21.27 -9.88
C LEU A 162 7.18 19.89 -9.65
N TYR A 163 6.71 19.22 -8.61
CA TYR A 163 6.97 17.80 -8.39
C TYR A 163 5.67 17.00 -8.57
N GLN A 164 5.76 15.70 -8.79
CA GLN A 164 4.61 14.80 -8.73
C GLN A 164 5.05 13.45 -8.19
N VAL A 165 4.41 13.04 -7.10
CA VAL A 165 4.47 11.67 -6.60
C VAL A 165 3.47 10.84 -7.38
N ASP A 166 3.86 9.65 -7.80
CA ASP A 166 3.01 8.64 -8.45
C ASP A 166 3.48 7.23 -8.06
N THR A 167 2.99 6.74 -6.91
CA THR A 167 3.49 5.51 -6.31
C THR A 167 2.35 4.52 -6.05
N GLY A 168 2.70 3.24 -6.01
CA GLY A 168 1.79 2.17 -5.68
C GLY A 168 2.36 0.79 -6.05
N PRO A 169 1.61 -0.29 -5.76
CA PRO A 169 0.35 -0.26 -5.04
C PRO A 169 0.53 0.14 -3.57
N ILE A 170 -0.44 0.88 -3.04
CA ILE A 170 -0.66 1.16 -1.61
C ILE A 170 -1.96 0.50 -1.16
N VAL A 171 -2.16 0.46 0.15
CA VAL A 171 -3.42 -0.01 0.74
C VAL A 171 -4.36 1.17 1.00
N PHE A 172 -5.39 1.27 0.17
CA PHE A 172 -6.44 2.29 0.30
C PHE A 172 -7.53 1.80 1.26
N PRO A 173 -7.85 2.54 2.33
CA PRO A 173 -8.93 2.20 3.25
C PRO A 173 -10.26 2.85 2.80
N ASP A 174 -11.31 2.05 2.66
CA ASP A 174 -12.66 2.58 2.55
C ASP A 174 -13.13 3.14 3.90
N LEU A 175 -13.31 4.46 3.96
CA LEU A 175 -13.72 5.21 5.14
C LEU A 175 -15.24 5.46 5.22
N THR A 176 -16.03 4.95 4.26
CA THR A 176 -17.48 5.21 4.19
C THR A 176 -18.29 4.45 5.24
N LYS A 177 -17.71 3.42 5.84
CA LYS A 177 -18.31 2.65 6.94
C LYS A 177 -17.25 1.94 7.76
N ARG A 178 -17.66 1.41 8.92
CA ARG A 178 -16.83 0.51 9.73
C ARG A 178 -16.98 -0.91 9.23
N TYR A 179 -15.87 -1.63 9.20
CA TYR A 179 -15.80 -3.02 8.73
C TYR A 179 -15.39 -3.93 9.88
N ASP A 180 -15.93 -5.14 9.89
CA ASP A 180 -15.54 -6.21 10.81
C ASP A 180 -15.26 -7.50 10.02
N PRO A 181 -14.01 -8.00 9.99
CA PRO A 181 -12.82 -7.40 10.60
C PRO A 181 -12.41 -6.08 9.88
N PRO A 182 -11.66 -5.17 10.55
CA PRO A 182 -11.24 -3.90 9.94
C PRO A 182 -10.50 -4.04 8.61
N LEU A 183 -9.72 -5.11 8.43
CA LEU A 183 -9.05 -5.46 7.16
C LEU A 183 -9.99 -5.53 5.95
N ALA A 184 -11.29 -5.75 6.18
CA ALA A 184 -12.26 -5.81 5.11
C ALA A 184 -12.51 -4.44 4.43
N CYS A 185 -12.04 -3.31 4.99
CA CYS A 185 -12.12 -2.00 4.33
C CYS A 185 -11.07 -1.80 3.22
N LEU A 186 -10.07 -2.68 3.12
CA LEU A 186 -8.87 -2.42 2.32
C LEU A 186 -9.03 -2.87 0.86
N SER A 187 -8.57 -2.01 -0.04
CA SER A 187 -8.35 -2.26 -1.48
C SER A 187 -6.93 -1.84 -1.88
N LEU A 188 -6.43 -2.37 -3.01
CA LEU A 188 -5.17 -1.91 -3.59
C LEU A 188 -5.42 -0.69 -4.47
N ALA A 189 -4.55 0.30 -4.40
CA ALA A 189 -4.63 1.50 -5.23
C ALA A 189 -3.25 2.03 -5.60
N PHE A 190 -3.20 2.88 -6.62
CA PHE A 190 -2.09 3.81 -6.81
C PHE A 190 -2.53 5.20 -6.35
N ILE A 191 -1.56 5.98 -5.88
CA ILE A 191 -1.75 7.35 -5.42
C ILE A 191 -0.87 8.30 -6.21
N ALA A 192 -1.42 9.45 -6.60
CA ALA A 192 -0.67 10.54 -7.20
C ALA A 192 -1.03 11.89 -6.55
N PHE A 193 -0.04 12.77 -6.38
CA PHE A 193 -0.26 14.16 -5.96
C PHE A 193 0.94 15.04 -6.31
N ASN A 194 0.68 16.34 -6.47
CA ASN A 194 1.70 17.37 -6.70
C ASN A 194 1.50 18.60 -5.78
N ALA A 195 0.56 18.52 -4.85
CA ALA A 195 0.18 19.58 -3.94
C ALA A 195 -0.14 18.99 -2.55
N PRO A 196 -0.10 19.80 -1.48
CA PRO A 196 -0.27 19.30 -0.12
C PRO A 196 -1.73 18.96 0.25
N ASP A 197 -2.72 19.39 -0.52
CA ASP A 197 -4.14 19.47 -0.12
C ASP A 197 -5.08 18.49 -0.84
N PHE A 198 -4.58 17.74 -1.83
CA PHE A 198 -5.37 16.71 -2.53
C PHE A 198 -4.52 15.52 -2.94
N ALA A 199 -5.15 14.36 -3.12
CA ALA A 199 -4.52 13.22 -3.76
C ALA A 199 -5.51 12.52 -4.71
N ASP A 200 -4.98 12.10 -5.85
CA ASP A 200 -5.69 11.30 -6.84
C ASP A 200 -5.38 9.82 -6.59
N PHE A 201 -6.41 9.00 -6.77
CA PHE A 201 -6.33 7.57 -6.58
C PHE A 201 -6.88 6.85 -7.80
N VAL A 202 -6.31 5.68 -8.08
CA VAL A 202 -6.93 4.68 -8.95
C VAL A 202 -6.91 3.34 -8.22
N VAL A 203 -8.10 2.76 -8.03
CA VAL A 203 -8.29 1.54 -7.21
C VAL A 203 -8.44 0.33 -8.11
N GLU A 204 -7.85 -0.80 -7.70
CA GLU A 204 -8.03 -2.07 -8.38
C GLU A 204 -9.43 -2.64 -8.16
N GLN A 205 -10.16 -2.85 -9.25
CA GLN A 205 -11.54 -3.32 -9.22
C GLN A 205 -11.88 -4.13 -10.49
N PRO A 206 -13.00 -4.88 -10.50
CA PRO A 206 -13.50 -5.50 -11.72
C PRO A 206 -13.85 -4.45 -12.78
N THR A 207 -13.18 -4.52 -13.93
CA THR A 207 -13.30 -3.57 -15.03
C THR A 207 -13.63 -4.33 -16.31
N PRO A 208 -14.63 -3.90 -17.11
CA PRO A 208 -14.95 -4.51 -18.38
C PRO A 208 -13.86 -4.31 -19.44
N VAL A 209 -13.61 -5.36 -20.21
CA VAL A 209 -12.88 -5.31 -21.48
C VAL A 209 -13.92 -5.25 -22.59
N VAL A 210 -13.85 -4.23 -23.45
CA VAL A 210 -14.84 -3.96 -24.49
C VAL A 210 -14.16 -4.01 -25.86
N GLU A 211 -14.68 -4.85 -26.76
CA GLU A 211 -14.27 -4.97 -28.16
C GLU A 211 -15.50 -4.74 -29.04
N ASP A 212 -15.37 -3.91 -30.08
CA ASP A 212 -16.47 -3.56 -31.00
C ASP A 212 -17.78 -3.15 -30.30
N GLY A 213 -17.65 -2.42 -29.18
CA GLY A 213 -18.77 -1.95 -28.38
C GLY A 213 -19.48 -3.03 -27.54
N LYS A 214 -18.93 -4.25 -27.47
CA LYS A 214 -19.45 -5.35 -26.64
C LYS A 214 -18.48 -5.70 -25.53
N GLU A 215 -18.98 -5.87 -24.31
CA GLU A 215 -18.20 -6.41 -23.20
C GLU A 215 -17.87 -7.88 -23.49
N VAL A 216 -16.58 -8.20 -23.60
CA VAL A 216 -16.10 -9.57 -23.87
C VAL A 216 -15.76 -10.32 -22.59
N CYS A 217 -15.24 -9.62 -21.58
CA CYS A 217 -14.97 -10.15 -20.26
C CYS A 217 -14.76 -9.02 -19.23
N LYS A 218 -14.53 -9.39 -17.96
CA LYS A 218 -14.05 -8.49 -16.92
C LYS A 218 -12.72 -8.99 -16.36
N ILE A 219 -11.88 -8.06 -15.94
CA ILE A 219 -10.59 -8.34 -15.28
C ILE A 219 -10.42 -7.43 -14.06
N HIS A 220 -9.48 -7.75 -13.17
CA HIS A 220 -9.03 -6.79 -12.16
C HIS A 220 -8.07 -5.77 -12.79
N HIS A 221 -8.48 -4.51 -12.81
CA HIS A 221 -7.70 -3.40 -13.34
C HIS A 221 -7.81 -2.19 -12.41
N TYR A 222 -6.76 -1.37 -12.40
CA TYR A 222 -6.80 -0.07 -11.75
C TYR A 222 -7.60 0.87 -12.65
N SER A 223 -8.85 1.16 -12.26
CA SER A 223 -9.76 1.98 -13.08
C SER A 223 -10.58 2.96 -12.24
N ALA A 224 -11.35 3.82 -12.91
CA ALA A 224 -12.20 4.85 -12.32
C ALA A 224 -11.41 5.77 -11.37
N PRO A 225 -10.49 6.60 -11.90
CA PRO A 225 -9.72 7.51 -11.08
C PRO A 225 -10.64 8.51 -10.37
N PHE A 226 -10.27 8.91 -9.16
CA PHE A 226 -10.98 9.90 -8.36
C PHE A 226 -10.01 10.71 -7.50
N SER A 227 -10.44 11.90 -7.09
CA SER A 227 -9.68 12.81 -6.24
C SER A 227 -10.32 12.92 -4.86
N LEU A 228 -9.50 13.03 -3.81
CA LEU A 228 -9.96 13.34 -2.46
C LEU A 228 -9.21 14.55 -1.90
N PRO A 229 -9.87 15.39 -1.08
CA PRO A 229 -9.16 16.27 -0.15
C PRO A 229 -8.23 15.42 0.73
N ALA A 230 -6.99 15.86 0.87
CA ALA A 230 -5.97 15.14 1.61
C ALA A 230 -5.00 16.10 2.29
N ARG A 231 -4.19 15.58 3.21
CA ARG A 231 -2.98 16.26 3.69
C ARG A 231 -1.77 15.43 3.33
N ASN A 232 -1.01 15.87 2.34
CA ASN A 232 0.22 15.20 1.90
C ASN A 232 1.45 15.80 2.56
N VAL A 233 2.35 14.92 2.98
CA VAL A 233 3.68 15.29 3.45
C VAL A 233 4.71 14.43 2.72
N VAL A 234 5.77 15.07 2.21
CA VAL A 234 6.95 14.39 1.65
C VAL A 234 8.09 14.49 2.67
N LEU A 235 8.74 13.37 2.94
CA LEU A 235 9.79 13.22 3.94
C LEU A 235 11.03 12.62 3.29
N ALA A 236 12.22 13.12 3.64
CA ALA A 236 13.48 12.44 3.38
C ALA A 236 13.97 11.76 4.67
N LEU A 237 14.53 10.56 4.54
CA LEU A 237 15.22 9.88 5.63
C LEU A 237 16.63 10.48 5.78
N GLY A 238 16.93 11.08 6.93
CA GLY A 238 18.17 11.80 7.22
C GLY A 238 18.08 13.33 7.05
N LYS A 239 19.24 13.99 7.03
CA LYS A 239 19.39 15.43 6.81
C LYS A 239 19.51 15.75 5.32
N LEU A 240 19.03 16.94 4.94
CA LEU A 240 19.31 17.60 3.67
C LEU A 240 20.68 18.30 3.70
#